data_AF-A0A1B2EX54-F1
#
_entry.id   AF-A0A1B2EX54-F1
#
_cell.length_a   1.000
_cell.length_b   1.000
_cell.length_c   1.000
_cell.angle_alpha   90.00
_cell.angle_beta   90.00
_cell.angle_gamma   90.00
#
_symmetry.space_group_name_H-M   'P 1'
#
loop_
_entity.id
_entity.type
_entity.pdbx_description
1 polymer ?
#
loop_
_entity_poly.entity_id
_entity_poly.type
_entity_poly.pdbx_seq_one_letter_code
_entity_poly.pdbx_strand_id
1 'polypeptide(L)'
;MDITVTPTDDGKGWSLTDLLGRPMGRITEAPTEQFTILPDGHALETMAGIDHRPFASLDAALAAIERHTRGVCRHHPGEVRP
;
A
#
# COMPACT_ATOMS: atom_id res chain seq x y z
N MET A 1 -5.74 1.93 11.65
CA MET A 1 -6.74 2.06 10.56
C MET A 1 -6.58 0.88 9.63
N ASP A 2 -7.66 0.21 9.22
CA ASP A 2 -7.53 -0.98 8.36
C ASP A 2 -7.46 -0.55 6.89
N ILE A 3 -6.50 -1.09 6.14
CA ILE A 3 -6.19 -0.64 4.78
C ILE A 3 -6.29 -1.85 3.87
N THR A 4 -7.12 -1.72 2.85
CA THR A 4 -7.26 -2.67 1.76
C THR A 4 -6.18 -2.43 0.72
N VAL A 5 -5.41 -3.48 0.44
CA VAL A 5 -4.36 -3.51 -0.57
C VAL A 5 -4.89 -4.29 -1.77
N THR A 6 -5.05 -3.61 -2.89
CA THR A 6 -5.58 -4.21 -4.13
C THR A 6 -4.52 -4.13 -5.22
N PRO A 7 -4.12 -5.24 -5.86
CA PRO A 7 -3.19 -5.18 -7.00
C PRO A 7 -3.78 -4.34 -8.13
N THR A 8 -2.95 -3.53 -8.78
CA THR A 8 -3.35 -2.78 -9.98
C THR A 8 -3.35 -3.70 -11.21
N ASP A 9 -4.16 -3.36 -12.22
CA ASP A 9 -4.30 -4.14 -13.46
C ASP A 9 -2.98 -4.31 -14.22
N ASP A 10 -2.08 -3.32 -14.09
CA ASP A 10 -0.75 -3.38 -14.68
C ASP A 10 0.19 -4.39 -14.00
N GLY A 11 -0.18 -4.90 -12.82
CA GLY A 11 0.59 -5.89 -12.06
C GLY A 11 1.90 -5.36 -11.46
N LYS A 12 2.21 -4.07 -11.61
CA LYS A 12 3.44 -3.43 -11.10
C LYS A 12 3.16 -2.53 -9.89
N GLY A 13 1.99 -2.65 -9.29
CA GLY A 13 1.64 -1.89 -8.10
C GLY A 13 0.41 -2.39 -7.37
N TRP A 14 0.14 -1.75 -6.24
CA TRP A 14 -0.99 -2.02 -5.38
C TRP A 14 -1.62 -0.71 -4.95
N SER A 15 -2.91 -0.55 -5.19
CA SER A 15 -3.70 0.56 -4.66
C SER A 15 -4.01 0.32 -3.19
N LEU A 16 -3.79 1.36 -2.38
CA LEU A 16 -4.11 1.38 -0.96
C LEU A 16 -5.41 2.15 -0.77
N THR A 17 -6.40 1.51 -0.17
CA THR A 17 -7.72 2.11 0.07
C THR A 17 -8.13 1.84 1.51
N ASP A 18 -8.62 2.84 2.23
CA ASP A 18 -9.21 2.65 3.56
C ASP A 18 -10.54 1.87 3.46
N LEU A 19 -11.04 1.33 4.58
CA LEU A 19 -12.34 0.64 4.63
C LEU A 19 -13.52 1.50 4.17
N LEU A 20 -13.38 2.83 4.27
CA LEU A 20 -14.38 3.78 3.77
C LEU A 20 -14.30 4.01 2.25
N GLY A 21 -13.44 3.29 1.52
CA GLY A 21 -13.23 3.46 0.08
C GLY A 21 -12.42 4.70 -0.28
N ARG A 22 -11.72 5.30 0.69
CA ARG A 22 -10.90 6.49 0.45
C ARG A 22 -9.51 6.09 -0.05
N PRO A 23 -9.01 6.68 -1.15
CA PRO A 23 -7.66 6.39 -1.63
C PRO A 23 -6.65 6.88 -0.61
N MET A 24 -5.73 5.98 -0.25
CA MET A 24 -4.63 6.24 0.66
C MET A 24 -3.29 6.39 -0.08
N GLY A 25 -3.27 6.01 -1.35
CA GLY A 25 -2.06 6.01 -2.16
C GLY A 25 -1.87 4.68 -2.87
N ARG A 26 -0.64 4.41 -3.27
CA ARG A 26 -0.28 3.16 -3.94
C ARG A 26 1.12 2.72 -3.57
N ILE A 27 1.37 1.43 -3.68
CA ILE A 27 2.70 0.86 -3.67
C ILE A 27 3.08 0.61 -5.13
N THR A 28 4.29 0.98 -5.51
CA THR A 28 4.83 0.69 -6.84
C THR A 28 6.05 -0.21 -6.71
N GLU A 29 6.10 -1.23 -7.56
CA GLU A 29 7.29 -2.08 -7.72
C GLU A 29 8.24 -1.43 -8.72
N ALA A 30 9.46 -1.14 -8.25
CA ALA A 30 10.56 -0.68 -9.08
C ALA A 30 11.29 -1.89 -9.70
N PRO A 31 11.97 -1.71 -10.85
CA PRO A 31 12.64 -2.80 -11.58
C PRO A 31 13.77 -3.50 -10.80
N THR A 32 14.16 -2.96 -9.65
CA THR A 32 15.13 -3.53 -8.71
C THR A 32 14.47 -4.42 -7.64
N GLU A 33 13.22 -4.88 -7.86
CA GLU A 33 12.40 -5.60 -6.87
C GLU A 33 12.22 -4.79 -5.57
N GLN A 34 12.16 -3.47 -5.73
CA GLN A 34 12.02 -2.53 -4.62
C GLN A 34 10.61 -1.96 -4.59
N PHE A 35 9.98 -2.00 -3.43
CA PHE A 35 8.62 -1.54 -3.23
C PHE A 35 8.67 -0.14 -2.63
N THR A 36 8.02 0.82 -3.28
CA THR A 36 7.97 2.21 -2.80
C THR A 36 6.53 2.58 -2.49
N ILE A 37 6.28 3.14 -1.30
CA ILE A 37 4.97 3.63 -0.91
C ILE A 37 4.84 5.07 -1.40
N LEU A 38 3.83 5.32 -2.22
CA LEU A 38 3.46 6.63 -2.73
C LEU A 38 2.11 7.02 -2.11
N PRO A 39 2.12 7.79 -1.01
CA PRO A 39 0.88 8.27 -0.41
C PRO A 39 0.20 9.29 -1.35
N ASP A 40 -1.13 9.34 -1.28
CA ASP A 40 -1.94 10.26 -2.11
C ASP A 40 -3.02 10.95 -1.28
N GLY A 41 -3.40 12.16 -1.71
CA GLY A 41 -4.51 12.92 -1.14
C GLY A 41 -4.45 13.06 0.39
N HIS A 42 -5.52 12.62 1.08
CA HIS A 42 -5.64 12.70 2.54
C HIS A 42 -4.64 11.84 3.31
N ALA A 43 -4.05 10.83 2.66
CA ALA A 43 -3.06 10.00 3.29
C ALA A 43 -1.66 10.62 3.26
N LEU A 44 -1.40 11.68 2.48
CA LEU A 44 -0.12 12.40 2.55
C LEU A 44 0.19 12.88 3.97
N GLU A 45 -0.78 13.47 4.67
CA GLU A 45 -0.59 13.90 6.07
C GLU A 45 -0.47 12.70 7.02
N THR A 46 -1.27 11.66 6.80
CA THR A 46 -1.30 10.46 7.66
C THR A 46 -0.08 9.56 7.46
N MET A 47 0.54 9.59 6.28
CA MET A 47 1.69 8.78 5.87
C MET A 47 2.95 9.62 5.69
N ALA A 48 2.94 10.92 6.01
CA ALA A 48 4.11 11.79 5.90
C ALA A 48 5.30 11.23 6.70
N GLY A 49 5.01 10.61 7.86
CA GLY A 49 6.02 10.00 8.73
C GLY A 49 6.25 8.51 8.47
N ILE A 50 5.67 7.92 7.43
CA ILE A 50 6.06 6.58 6.98
C ILE A 50 7.47 6.64 6.40
N ASP A 51 8.18 5.53 6.57
CA ASP A 51 9.48 5.37 5.94
C ASP A 51 9.26 5.20 4.43
N HIS A 52 9.58 6.23 3.64
CA HIS A 52 9.46 6.22 2.17
C HIS A 52 10.63 5.51 1.48
N ARG A 53 11.46 4.78 2.23
CA ARG A 53 12.58 4.05 1.61
C ARG A 53 12.08 2.90 0.76
N PRO A 54 12.86 2.50 -0.26
CA PRO A 54 12.58 1.29 -1.00
C PRO A 54 12.62 0.08 -0.06
N PHE A 55 11.50 -0.63 0.04
CA PHE A 55 11.38 -1.88 0.77
C PHE A 55 11.82 -3.05 -0.11
N ALA A 56 12.41 -4.08 0.51
CA ALA A 56 12.85 -5.28 -0.20
C ALA A 56 11.69 -6.22 -0.59
N SER A 57 10.47 -5.99 -0.08
CA SER A 57 9.30 -6.82 -0.34
C SER A 57 8.02 -6.03 -0.06
N LEU A 58 6.91 -6.43 -0.69
CA LEU A 58 5.58 -5.87 -0.42
C LEU A 58 5.21 -6.00 1.07
N ASP A 59 5.44 -7.17 1.67
CA ASP A 59 5.20 -7.41 3.10
C ASP A 59 5.91 -6.38 4.00
N ALA A 60 7.17 -6.06 3.70
CA ALA A 60 7.93 -5.08 4.47
C ALA A 60 7.35 -3.66 4.34
N ALA A 61 6.87 -3.30 3.14
CA ALA A 61 6.18 -2.02 2.93
C ALA A 61 4.86 -1.97 3.72
N LEU A 62 4.09 -3.06 3.71
CA LEU A 62 2.83 -3.16 4.45
C LEU A 62 3.06 -3.11 5.95
N ALA A 63 4.05 -3.82 6.47
CA ALA A 63 4.41 -3.78 7.89
C ALA A 63 4.78 -2.35 8.34
N ALA A 64 5.42 -1.55 7.48
CA ALA A 64 5.70 -0.14 7.78
C ALA A 64 4.41 0.70 7.82
N ILE A 65 3.48 0.45 6.90
CA ILE A 65 2.17 1.09 6.89
C ILE A 65 1.36 0.74 8.14
N GLU A 66 1.29 -0.53 8.51
CA GLU A 66 0.59 -1.05 9.68
C GLU A 66 1.14 -0.44 10.97
N ARG A 67 2.47 -0.41 11.11
CA ARG A 67 3.15 0.23 12.25
C ARG A 67 2.80 1.70 12.38
N HIS A 68 2.75 2.43 11.26
CA HIS A 68 2.53 3.86 11.29
C HIS A 68 1.04 4.21 11.50
N THR A 69 0.16 3.59 10.74
CA THR A 69 -1.29 3.82 10.79
C THR A 69 -1.97 3.11 11.96
N ARG A 70 -1.20 2.36 12.77
CA ARG A 70 -1.68 1.47 13.84
C ARG A 70 -2.83 0.60 13.32
N GLY A 71 -2.58 0.07 12.15
CA GLY A 71 -3.54 -0.54 11.25
C GLY A 71 -3.21 -1.97 10.93
N VAL A 72 -4.08 -2.59 10.14
CA VAL A 72 -3.80 -3.87 9.50
C VAL A 72 -3.95 -3.69 8.01
N CYS A 73 -3.00 -4.23 7.25
CA CYS A 73 -3.05 -4.24 5.79
C CYS A 73 -3.70 -5.55 5.34
N ARG A 74 -4.91 -5.47 4.81
CA ARG A 74 -5.60 -6.63 4.24
C ARG A 74 -5.34 -6.67 2.75
N HIS A 75 -4.60 -7.69 2.32
CA HIS A 75 -4.57 -8.05 0.91
C HIS A 75 -5.98 -8.46 0.53
N HIS A 76 -6.61 -7.70 -0.36
CA HIS A 76 -7.70 -8.26 -1.13
C HIS A 76 -7.02 -9.06 -2.24
N PRO A 77 -7.01 -10.41 -2.20
CA PRO A 77 -6.73 -11.15 -3.41
C PRO A 77 -7.80 -10.67 -4.39
N GLY A 78 -7.38 -9.96 -5.45
CA GLY A 78 -8.26 -9.65 -6.56
C GLY A 78 -8.93 -10.96 -6.91
N GLU A 79 -10.25 -10.99 -6.77
CA GLU A 79 -11.05 -12.18 -6.97
C GLU A 79 -10.60 -12.84 -8.27
N VAL A 80 -9.98 -14.02 -8.17
CA VAL A 80 -9.71 -14.87 -9.33
C VAL A 80 -11.10 -15.27 -9.81
N ARG A 81 -11.68 -14.43 -10.68
CA ARG A 81 -12.95 -14.74 -11.34
C ARG A 81 -12.69 -15.98 -12.22
N PRO A 82 -13.44 -17.08 -12.02
CA PRO A 82 -13.37 -18.26 -12.86
C PRO A 82 -13.90 -18.00 -14.29
#